data_AF-A0A6A0H9S4-F1
#
_entry.id   AF-A0A6A0H9S4-F1
#
_cell.length_a   1.000
_cell.length_b   1.000
_cell.length_c   1.000
_cell.angle_alpha   90.00
_cell.angle_beta   90.00
_cell.angle_gamma   90.00
#
_symmetry.space_group_name_H-M   'P 1'
#
loop_
_entity.id
_entity.type
_entity.pdbx_description
1 polymer ?
#
loop_
_entity_poly.entity_id
_entity_poly.type
_entity_poly.pdbx_seq_one_letter_code
_entity_poly.pdbx_strand_id
1 'polypeptide(L)'
;MSSVPENAPEHCPGTDSSNAGQASACAGCPNQQICASGAAAAPDPGLIKRFLKDVEWEGLDYLVIDTPPGTSDEHLTLAHYLLQGNAAAAVVVTTPQEVSLLDVRKEITFCERVKLPMAGIVENMTMFVCPKCKGESVVFPSATGGAASLAAESGVPLIARLPLDPLVARACDEGTNFLLDHPDSPAARAYLDLAQSQF
;
A
#
# COMPACT_ATOMS: atom_id res chain seq x y z
N MET A 1 6.52 -0.21 -22.26
CA MET A 1 5.35 -0.30 -23.16
C MET A 1 4.92 1.11 -23.49
N SER A 2 4.55 1.42 -24.74
CA SER A 2 4.15 2.78 -25.13
C SER A 2 2.82 3.13 -24.45
N SER A 3 2.76 4.24 -23.72
CA SER A 3 1.52 4.78 -23.14
C SER A 3 0.56 5.35 -24.20
N VAL A 4 1.00 5.37 -25.47
CA VAL A 4 0.22 5.76 -26.64
C VAL A 4 -0.30 4.49 -27.33
N PRO A 5 -1.63 4.25 -27.35
CA PRO A 5 -2.24 3.13 -28.08
C PRO A 5 -1.96 3.18 -29.58
N GLU A 6 -1.90 2.03 -30.25
CA GLU A 6 -1.64 1.95 -31.71
C GLU A 6 -2.69 2.68 -32.55
N ASN A 7 -3.93 2.77 -32.07
CA ASN A 7 -5.04 3.47 -32.73
C ASN A 7 -5.27 4.90 -32.21
N ALA A 8 -4.25 5.51 -31.59
CA ALA A 8 -4.38 6.85 -31.04
C ALA A 8 -4.34 7.94 -32.14
N PRO A 9 -4.98 9.10 -31.90
CA PRO A 9 -4.82 10.27 -32.77
C PRO A 9 -3.35 10.68 -32.94
N GLU A 10 -3.03 11.30 -34.07
CA GLU A 10 -1.70 11.91 -34.26
C GLU A 10 -1.41 12.90 -33.13
N HIS A 11 -0.18 12.85 -32.61
CA HIS A 11 0.28 13.63 -31.45
C HIS A 11 -0.44 13.34 -30.12
N CYS A 12 -0.99 12.13 -29.94
CA CYS A 12 -1.49 11.69 -28.65
C CYS A 12 -0.42 11.84 -27.54
N PRO A 13 -0.72 12.52 -26.42
CA PRO A 13 0.24 12.72 -25.33
C PRO A 13 0.53 11.44 -24.52
N GLY A 14 -0.25 10.37 -24.74
CA GLY A 14 -0.23 9.14 -23.95
C GLY A 14 -1.28 9.13 -22.83
N THR A 15 -1.71 7.93 -22.45
CA THR A 15 -2.74 7.70 -21.42
C THR A 15 -2.27 8.07 -20.01
N ASP A 16 -0.97 7.93 -19.75
CA ASP A 16 -0.33 8.28 -18.47
C ASP A 16 0.08 9.77 -18.37
N SER A 17 -0.22 10.59 -19.38
CA SER A 17 0.17 12.00 -19.42
C SER A 17 -0.72 12.86 -18.53
N SER A 18 -0.15 13.87 -17.88
CA SER A 18 -0.93 14.92 -17.20
C SER A 18 -1.85 15.70 -18.16
N ASN A 19 -1.57 15.65 -19.46
CA ASN A 19 -2.38 16.29 -20.50
C ASN A 19 -3.37 15.31 -21.16
N ALA A 20 -3.47 14.08 -20.68
CA ALA A 20 -4.39 13.07 -21.22
C ALA A 20 -5.85 13.55 -21.08
N GLY A 21 -6.59 13.56 -22.19
CA GLY A 21 -7.97 14.06 -22.25
C GLY A 21 -8.11 15.59 -22.24
N GLN A 22 -7.02 16.33 -22.04
CA GLN A 22 -6.99 17.80 -21.96
C GLN A 22 -6.26 18.46 -23.14
N ALA A 23 -5.32 17.75 -23.78
CA ALA A 23 -4.57 18.27 -24.93
C ALA A 23 -5.48 18.50 -26.14
N SER A 24 -5.08 19.42 -27.02
CA SER A 24 -5.76 19.67 -28.30
C SER A 24 -5.85 18.40 -29.16
N ALA A 25 -4.83 17.54 -29.12
CA ALA A 25 -4.81 16.24 -29.79
C ALA A 25 -5.86 15.24 -29.25
N CYS A 26 -6.42 15.48 -28.07
CA CYS A 26 -7.49 14.64 -27.51
C CYS A 26 -8.89 15.04 -28.01
N ALA A 27 -9.04 16.21 -28.65
CA ALA A 27 -10.34 16.69 -29.11
C ALA A 27 -10.94 15.76 -30.16
N GLY A 28 -12.12 15.20 -29.86
CA GLY A 28 -12.80 14.26 -30.75
C GLY A 28 -12.35 12.80 -30.60
N CYS A 29 -11.43 12.50 -29.69
CA CYS A 29 -11.09 11.12 -29.33
C CYS A 29 -12.26 10.48 -28.56
N PRO A 30 -12.73 9.27 -28.93
CA PRO A 30 -13.79 8.55 -28.19
C PRO A 30 -13.45 8.34 -26.71
N ASN A 31 -12.16 8.27 -26.37
CA ASN A 31 -11.66 8.03 -25.01
C ASN A 31 -11.27 9.33 -24.27
N GLN A 32 -11.57 10.52 -24.82
CA GLN A 32 -11.16 11.81 -24.25
C GLN A 32 -11.63 11.97 -22.79
N GLN A 33 -12.90 11.67 -22.50
CA GLN A 33 -13.45 11.81 -21.14
C GLN A 33 -12.84 10.81 -20.16
N ILE A 34 -12.56 9.58 -20.60
CA ILE A 34 -11.91 8.56 -19.78
C ILE A 34 -10.50 9.01 -19.42
N CYS A 35 -9.74 9.53 -20.39
CA CYS A 35 -8.41 10.08 -20.15
C CYS A 35 -8.45 11.30 -19.21
N ALA A 36 -9.42 12.21 -19.41
CA ALA A 36 -9.57 13.41 -18.58
C ALA A 36 -9.95 13.08 -17.12
N SER A 37 -10.61 11.94 -16.90
CA SER A 37 -10.96 11.45 -15.56
C SER A 37 -9.79 10.79 -14.82
N GLY A 38 -8.67 10.52 -15.50
CA GLY A 38 -7.54 9.76 -14.95
C GLY A 38 -7.72 8.24 -14.99
N ALA A 39 -8.92 7.74 -15.32
CA ALA A 39 -9.20 6.31 -15.36
C ALA A 39 -8.39 5.54 -16.41
N ALA A 40 -7.89 6.20 -17.46
CA ALA A 40 -7.03 5.56 -18.47
C ALA A 40 -5.61 5.23 -17.97
N ALA A 41 -5.14 5.94 -16.93
CA ALA A 41 -3.87 5.70 -16.25
C ALA A 41 -4.03 4.76 -15.04
N ALA A 42 -5.27 4.41 -14.69
CA ALA A 42 -5.51 3.43 -13.65
C ALA A 42 -5.06 2.03 -14.14
N PRO A 43 -4.50 1.19 -13.26
CA PRO A 43 -4.19 -0.19 -13.60
C PRO A 43 -5.42 -0.89 -14.19
N ASP A 44 -5.27 -1.54 -15.34
CA ASP A 44 -6.33 -2.38 -15.91
C ASP A 44 -6.76 -3.42 -14.86
N PRO A 45 -8.03 -3.47 -14.43
CA PRO A 45 -8.51 -4.49 -13.51
C PRO A 45 -8.27 -5.92 -14.04
N GLY A 46 -8.14 -6.08 -15.36
CA GLY A 46 -7.70 -7.30 -16.01
C GLY A 46 -6.27 -7.71 -15.66
N LEU A 47 -5.39 -6.76 -15.33
CA LEU A 47 -4.01 -7.03 -14.92
C LEU A 47 -3.94 -7.69 -13.53
N ILE A 48 -4.76 -7.24 -12.58
CA ILE A 48 -4.87 -7.89 -11.26
C ILE A 48 -5.29 -9.34 -11.42
N LYS A 49 -6.31 -9.59 -12.27
CA LYS A 49 -6.75 -10.95 -12.59
C LYS A 49 -5.61 -11.78 -13.20
N ARG A 50 -4.85 -11.22 -14.15
CA ARG A 50 -3.72 -11.90 -14.78
C ARG A 50 -2.65 -12.27 -13.76
N PHE A 51 -2.27 -11.37 -12.86
CA PHE A 51 -1.31 -11.69 -11.80
C PHE A 51 -1.80 -12.78 -10.85
N LEU A 52 -3.09 -12.82 -10.55
CA LEU A 52 -3.66 -13.81 -9.63
C LEU A 52 -3.97 -15.17 -10.28
N LYS A 53 -4.22 -15.22 -11.61
CA LYS A 53 -4.69 -16.44 -12.29
C LYS A 53 -3.73 -16.98 -13.36
N ASP A 54 -2.96 -16.11 -13.99
CA ASP A 54 -2.14 -16.45 -15.16
C ASP A 54 -0.62 -16.49 -14.82
N VAL A 55 -0.25 -16.22 -13.56
CA VAL A 55 1.12 -16.38 -13.04
C VAL A 55 1.20 -17.64 -12.19
N GLU A 56 2.20 -18.47 -12.46
CA GLU A 56 2.48 -19.69 -11.70
C GLU A 56 3.34 -19.35 -10.45
N TRP A 57 2.68 -19.30 -9.28
CA TRP A 57 3.31 -19.02 -7.98
C TRP A 57 3.75 -20.30 -7.23
N GLU A 58 4.13 -21.36 -7.94
CA GLU A 58 4.37 -22.69 -7.35
C GLU A 58 5.26 -22.68 -6.09
N GLY A 59 4.86 -23.46 -5.07
CA GLY A 59 5.67 -23.68 -3.86
C GLY A 59 5.68 -22.53 -2.85
N LEU A 60 4.67 -21.65 -2.87
CA LEU A 60 4.59 -20.48 -2.00
C LEU A 60 3.71 -20.72 -0.77
N ASP A 61 4.23 -20.38 0.42
CA ASP A 61 3.45 -20.39 1.66
C ASP A 61 2.63 -19.11 1.84
N TYR A 62 3.16 -17.96 1.39
CA TYR A 62 2.54 -16.64 1.54
C TYR A 62 2.70 -15.79 0.28
N LEU A 63 1.60 -15.23 -0.23
CA LEU A 63 1.60 -14.20 -1.26
C LEU A 63 1.29 -12.84 -0.63
N VAL A 64 2.30 -11.94 -0.59
CA VAL A 64 2.11 -10.56 -0.13
C VAL A 64 1.71 -9.69 -1.32
N ILE A 65 0.59 -8.98 -1.19
CA ILE A 65 0.08 -8.07 -2.22
C ILE A 65 0.18 -6.65 -1.68
N ASP A 66 1.08 -5.86 -2.26
CA ASP A 66 1.20 -4.43 -1.97
C ASP A 66 0.14 -3.68 -2.76
N THR A 67 -0.89 -3.19 -2.06
CA THR A 67 -2.02 -2.51 -2.69
C THR A 67 -1.77 -1.00 -2.73
N PRO A 68 -2.29 -0.29 -3.73
CA PRO A 68 -2.31 1.17 -3.71
C PRO A 68 -2.92 1.70 -2.40
N PRO A 69 -2.59 2.93 -1.98
CA PRO A 69 -3.28 3.54 -0.83
C PRO A 69 -4.73 3.89 -1.18
N GLY A 70 -5.62 3.84 -0.18
CA GLY A 70 -7.01 4.27 -0.30
C GLY A 70 -7.98 3.18 -0.77
N THR A 71 -9.29 3.44 -0.72
CA THR A 71 -10.34 2.43 -0.95
C THR A 71 -10.76 2.35 -2.42
N SER A 72 -9.81 2.18 -3.34
CA SER A 72 -10.06 2.28 -4.78
C SER A 72 -10.66 1.00 -5.40
N ASP A 73 -11.04 1.04 -6.69
CA ASP A 73 -11.67 -0.10 -7.40
C ASP A 73 -10.74 -1.34 -7.48
N GLU A 74 -9.43 -1.14 -7.35
CA GLU A 74 -8.41 -2.17 -7.25
C GLU A 74 -8.62 -3.03 -5.99
N HIS A 75 -8.95 -2.43 -4.85
CA HIS A 75 -9.20 -3.15 -3.59
C HIS A 75 -10.46 -4.01 -3.70
N LEU A 76 -11.50 -3.51 -4.38
CA LEU A 76 -12.71 -4.29 -4.65
C LEU A 76 -12.41 -5.49 -5.56
N THR A 77 -11.61 -5.27 -6.59
CA THR A 77 -11.21 -6.31 -7.54
C THR A 77 -10.39 -7.39 -6.84
N LEU A 78 -9.40 -7.00 -6.02
CA LEU A 78 -8.61 -7.91 -5.20
C LEU A 78 -9.49 -8.69 -4.23
N ALA A 79 -10.31 -8.01 -3.44
CA ALA A 79 -11.22 -8.68 -2.49
C ALA A 79 -12.13 -9.69 -3.21
N HIS A 80 -12.68 -9.34 -4.37
CA HIS A 80 -13.53 -10.25 -5.14
C HIS A 80 -12.82 -11.54 -5.54
N TYR A 81 -11.55 -11.46 -5.99
CA TYR A 81 -10.79 -12.65 -6.40
C TYR A 81 -10.20 -13.42 -5.22
N LEU A 82 -9.67 -12.72 -4.21
CA LEU A 82 -9.02 -13.34 -3.06
C LEU A 82 -10.01 -14.04 -2.13
N LEU A 83 -11.20 -13.48 -1.95
CA LEU A 83 -12.25 -14.10 -1.12
C LEU A 83 -12.86 -15.35 -1.75
N GLN A 84 -12.64 -15.61 -3.05
CA GLN A 84 -13.01 -16.90 -3.66
C GLN A 84 -12.09 -18.04 -3.21
N GLY A 85 -10.87 -17.74 -2.76
CA GLY A 85 -9.84 -18.70 -2.37
C GLY A 85 -9.75 -19.02 -0.87
N ASN A 86 -10.58 -18.39 -0.02
CA ASN A 86 -10.66 -18.61 1.43
C ASN A 86 -9.37 -18.40 2.28
N ALA A 87 -8.31 -17.82 1.73
CA ALA A 87 -7.02 -17.68 2.43
C ALA A 87 -6.39 -16.29 2.29
N ALA A 88 -7.17 -15.22 2.49
CA ALA A 88 -6.66 -13.86 2.45
C ALA A 88 -7.00 -13.09 3.73
N ALA A 89 -6.01 -12.35 4.24
CA ALA A 89 -6.18 -11.41 5.33
C ALA A 89 -5.44 -10.10 5.01
N ALA A 90 -6.02 -8.97 5.42
CA ALA A 90 -5.42 -7.66 5.27
C ALA A 90 -4.55 -7.32 6.49
N VAL A 91 -3.38 -6.71 6.24
CA VAL A 91 -2.60 -5.99 7.24
C VAL A 91 -2.71 -4.52 6.90
N VAL A 92 -3.19 -3.71 7.84
CA VAL A 92 -3.40 -2.27 7.60
C VAL A 92 -2.27 -1.48 8.23
N VAL A 93 -1.54 -0.72 7.41
CA VAL A 93 -0.37 0.05 7.86
C VAL A 93 -0.77 1.52 8.02
N THR A 94 -0.42 2.11 9.16
CA THR A 94 -0.63 3.54 9.45
C THR A 94 0.63 4.19 10.00
N THR A 95 0.61 5.51 10.14
CA THR A 95 1.58 6.28 10.92
C THR A 95 0.86 7.04 12.06
N PRO A 96 1.56 7.54 13.11
CA PRO A 96 0.93 8.20 14.26
C PRO A 96 0.11 9.46 13.95
N GLN A 97 0.28 10.04 12.77
CA GLN A 97 -0.36 11.28 12.33
C GLN A 97 -1.85 11.07 12.08
N GLU A 98 -2.69 12.01 12.53
CA GLU A 98 -4.15 11.94 12.43
C GLU A 98 -4.67 11.74 11.00
N VAL A 99 -4.03 12.38 10.02
CA VAL A 99 -4.39 12.20 8.60
C VAL A 99 -4.24 10.75 8.15
N SER A 100 -3.19 10.06 8.57
CA SER A 100 -2.98 8.64 8.25
C SER A 100 -4.03 7.76 8.94
N LEU A 101 -4.37 8.06 10.20
CA LEU A 101 -5.37 7.30 10.95
C LEU A 101 -6.78 7.45 10.36
N LEU A 102 -7.12 8.63 9.83
CA LEU A 102 -8.41 8.87 9.16
C LEU A 102 -8.57 8.05 7.88
N ASP A 103 -7.50 7.89 7.09
CA ASP A 103 -7.56 7.08 5.88
C ASP A 103 -7.65 5.59 6.22
N VAL A 104 -6.86 5.14 7.18
CA VAL A 104 -6.90 3.75 7.67
C VAL A 104 -8.25 3.39 8.28
N ARG A 105 -8.94 4.33 8.94
CA ARG A 105 -10.32 4.11 9.40
C ARG A 105 -11.29 3.80 8.26
N LYS A 106 -11.10 4.42 7.09
CA LYS A 106 -11.89 4.12 5.88
C LYS A 106 -11.52 2.74 5.33
N GLU A 107 -10.25 2.36 5.35
CA GLU A 107 -9.80 1.03 4.94
C GLU A 107 -10.38 -0.10 5.81
N ILE A 108 -10.42 0.10 7.13
CA ILE A 108 -11.04 -0.86 8.06
C ILE A 108 -12.52 -1.02 7.72
N THR A 109 -13.23 0.11 7.57
CA THR A 109 -14.65 0.11 7.18
C THR A 109 -14.87 -0.59 5.82
N PHE A 110 -13.94 -0.40 4.87
CA PHE A 110 -13.96 -1.08 3.59
C PHE A 110 -13.81 -2.60 3.76
N CYS A 111 -12.81 -3.05 4.50
CA CYS A 111 -12.53 -4.46 4.77
C CYS A 111 -13.73 -5.15 5.40
N GLU A 112 -14.35 -4.53 6.41
CA GLU A 112 -15.60 -5.02 7.02
C GLU A 112 -16.73 -5.16 5.99
N ARG A 113 -16.92 -4.15 5.14
CA ARG A 113 -17.99 -4.15 4.12
C ARG A 113 -17.80 -5.26 3.08
N VAL A 114 -16.57 -5.51 2.65
CA VAL A 114 -16.26 -6.58 1.68
C VAL A 114 -16.03 -7.93 2.35
N LYS A 115 -16.08 -8.00 3.69
CA LYS A 115 -15.81 -9.19 4.50
C LYS A 115 -14.40 -9.75 4.31
N LEU A 116 -13.42 -8.88 4.10
CA LEU A 116 -12.00 -9.24 4.09
C LEU A 116 -11.51 -9.33 5.54
N PRO A 117 -11.06 -10.52 6.00
CA PRO A 117 -10.46 -10.66 7.33
C PRO A 117 -9.28 -9.70 7.49
N MET A 118 -9.09 -9.14 8.68
CA MET A 118 -7.95 -8.29 9.00
C MET A 118 -7.08 -9.02 10.02
N ALA A 119 -5.81 -9.25 9.68
CA ALA A 119 -4.81 -9.82 10.58
C ALA A 119 -4.38 -8.82 11.66
N GLY A 120 -4.31 -7.53 11.31
CA GLY A 120 -4.02 -6.50 12.29
C GLY A 120 -3.62 -5.14 11.70
N ILE A 121 -3.41 -4.19 12.60
CA ILE A 121 -2.89 -2.86 12.32
C ILE A 121 -1.39 -2.84 12.65
N VAL A 122 -0.59 -2.22 11.77
CA VAL A 122 0.82 -1.90 12.02
C VAL A 122 0.98 -0.39 12.07
N GLU A 123 1.54 0.13 13.15
CA GLU A 123 1.88 1.56 13.24
C GLU A 123 3.35 1.75 12.91
N ASN A 124 3.64 2.35 11.77
CA ASN A 124 4.99 2.64 11.30
C ASN A 124 5.47 4.02 11.79
N MET A 125 6.78 4.24 11.82
CA MET A 125 7.41 5.50 12.18
C MET A 125 7.09 6.02 13.59
N THR A 126 6.95 5.12 14.59
CA THR A 126 6.46 5.49 15.93
C THR A 126 7.49 6.21 16.81
N MET A 127 8.77 5.98 16.57
CA MET A 127 9.89 6.52 17.34
C MET A 127 11.11 6.68 16.44
N PHE A 128 12.13 7.41 16.87
CA PHE A 128 13.46 7.44 16.24
C PHE A 128 14.54 7.15 17.30
N VAL A 129 15.42 6.18 17.04
CA VAL A 129 16.56 5.87 17.91
C VAL A 129 17.79 6.57 17.35
N CYS A 130 18.34 7.50 18.12
CA CYS A 130 19.53 8.22 17.69
C CYS A 130 20.71 7.25 17.52
N PRO A 131 21.36 7.16 16.35
CA PRO A 131 22.47 6.23 16.14
C PRO A 131 23.68 6.55 17.02
N LYS A 132 23.83 7.83 17.42
CA LYS A 132 24.97 8.34 18.21
C LYS A 132 24.81 8.16 19.71
N CYS A 133 23.69 8.59 20.30
CA CYS A 133 23.49 8.54 21.75
C CYS A 133 22.55 7.44 22.23
N LYS A 134 21.89 6.72 21.31
CA LYS A 134 20.87 5.68 21.59
C LYS A 134 19.63 6.18 22.32
N GLY A 135 19.48 7.49 22.50
CA GLY A 135 18.25 8.09 23.00
C GLY A 135 17.11 7.90 22.00
N GLU A 136 15.92 7.66 22.54
CA GLU A 136 14.68 7.51 21.78
C GLU A 136 13.93 8.84 21.76
N SER A 137 13.38 9.17 20.60
CA SER A 137 12.56 10.37 20.40
C SER A 137 11.27 9.99 19.67
N VAL A 138 10.13 10.46 20.16
CA VAL A 138 8.87 10.37 19.42
C VAL A 138 8.83 11.53 18.43
N VAL A 139 9.10 11.24 17.16
CA VAL A 139 9.15 12.26 16.09
C VAL A 139 7.75 12.77 15.76
N PHE A 140 6.76 11.86 15.78
CA PHE A 140 5.37 12.15 15.48
C PHE A 140 4.50 11.79 16.69
N PRO A 141 4.33 12.72 17.65
CA PRO A 141 3.48 12.46 18.80
C PRO A 141 2.02 12.38 18.36
N SER A 142 1.32 11.32 18.77
CA SER A 142 -0.12 11.22 18.55
C SER A 142 -0.88 12.05 19.60
N ALA A 143 -1.91 12.76 19.15
CA ALA A 143 -2.83 13.49 20.02
C ALA A 143 -3.97 12.61 20.56
N THR A 144 -4.26 11.49 19.89
CA THR A 144 -5.45 10.65 20.13
C THR A 144 -5.12 9.23 20.57
N GLY A 145 -3.84 8.91 20.82
CA GLY A 145 -3.39 7.56 21.17
C GLY A 145 -3.03 6.69 19.95
N GLY A 146 -3.11 7.24 18.75
CA GLY A 146 -2.57 6.67 17.52
C GLY A 146 -3.29 5.39 17.12
N ALA A 147 -2.54 4.45 16.55
CA ALA A 147 -3.07 3.16 16.15
C ALA A 147 -3.62 2.33 17.32
N ALA A 148 -3.21 2.59 18.58
CA ALA A 148 -3.78 1.88 19.73
C ALA A 148 -5.24 2.27 19.99
N SER A 149 -5.59 3.57 19.86
CA SER A 149 -7.00 3.99 19.97
C SER A 149 -7.82 3.42 18.83
N LEU A 150 -7.29 3.50 17.60
CA LEU A 150 -7.94 2.95 16.41
C LEU A 150 -8.18 1.43 16.51
N ALA A 151 -7.20 0.67 17.02
CA ALA A 151 -7.33 -0.75 17.28
C ALA A 151 -8.45 -1.05 18.30
N ALA A 152 -8.50 -0.31 19.40
CA ALA A 152 -9.54 -0.47 20.41
C ALA A 152 -10.94 -0.12 19.88
N GLU A 153 -11.05 0.90 19.04
CA GLU A 153 -12.32 1.35 18.45
C GLU A 153 -12.85 0.39 17.38
N SER A 154 -11.96 -0.17 16.55
CA SER A 154 -12.33 -1.07 15.45
C SER A 154 -12.40 -2.55 15.86
N GLY A 155 -11.83 -2.92 17.00
CA GLY A 155 -11.68 -4.32 17.40
C GLY A 155 -10.62 -5.08 16.60
N VAL A 156 -9.84 -4.41 15.75
CA VAL A 156 -8.72 -4.99 14.99
C VAL A 156 -7.45 -4.92 15.85
N PRO A 157 -6.69 -6.00 16.01
CA PRO A 157 -5.50 -6.00 16.87
C PRO A 157 -4.39 -5.10 16.31
N LEU A 158 -3.74 -4.34 17.19
CA LEU A 158 -2.47 -3.67 16.87
C LEU A 158 -1.35 -4.71 17.00
N ILE A 159 -0.78 -5.14 15.87
CA ILE A 159 0.16 -6.27 15.81
C ILE A 159 1.63 -5.84 15.83
N ALA A 160 1.95 -4.61 15.43
CA ALA A 160 3.31 -4.09 15.55
C ALA A 160 3.37 -2.55 15.60
N ARG A 161 4.48 -2.07 16.16
CA ARG A 161 4.92 -0.67 16.15
C ARG A 161 6.35 -0.63 15.63
N LEU A 162 6.56 0.04 14.50
CA LEU A 162 7.84 0.03 13.81
C LEU A 162 8.54 1.39 13.95
N PRO A 163 9.84 1.40 14.26
CA PRO A 163 10.61 2.63 14.40
C PRO A 163 10.84 3.32 13.03
N LEU A 164 10.95 4.65 13.07
CA LEU A 164 11.50 5.43 11.97
C LEU A 164 13.02 5.24 11.93
N ASP A 165 13.51 4.62 10.86
CA ASP A 165 14.94 4.40 10.65
C ASP A 165 15.38 4.97 9.28
N PRO A 166 16.22 6.03 9.26
CA PRO A 166 16.74 6.60 8.02
C PRO A 166 17.52 5.62 7.15
N LEU A 167 18.05 4.54 7.71
CA LEU A 167 18.75 3.51 6.95
C LEU A 167 17.78 2.68 6.09
N VAL A 168 16.53 2.51 6.53
CA VAL A 168 15.48 1.86 5.71
C VAL A 168 15.20 2.72 4.49
N ALA A 169 14.98 4.03 4.69
CA ALA A 169 14.73 4.96 3.58
C ALA A 169 15.87 4.95 2.56
N ARG A 170 17.12 5.01 3.05
CA ARG A 170 18.30 4.93 2.18
C ARG A 170 18.35 3.62 1.41
N ALA A 171 18.13 2.49 2.07
CA ALA A 171 18.16 1.18 1.41
C ALA A 171 17.08 1.07 0.32
N CYS A 172 15.88 1.62 0.55
CA CYS A 172 14.84 1.70 -0.48
C CYS A 172 15.26 2.58 -1.67
N ASP A 173 15.86 3.74 -1.42
CA ASP A 173 16.35 4.65 -2.48
C ASP A 173 17.50 4.03 -3.30
N GLU A 174 18.38 3.27 -2.64
CA GLU A 174 19.55 2.63 -3.26
C GLU A 174 19.25 1.23 -3.84
N GLY A 175 18.08 0.66 -3.54
CA GLY A 175 17.70 -0.69 -3.96
C GLY A 175 18.48 -1.80 -3.27
N THR A 176 18.92 -1.58 -2.02
CA THR A 176 19.69 -2.53 -1.21
C THR A 176 18.82 -3.23 -0.16
N ASN A 177 19.32 -4.34 0.40
CA ASN A 177 18.56 -5.12 1.37
C ASN A 177 18.88 -4.67 2.79
N PHE A 178 18.02 -3.79 3.32
CA PHE A 178 18.11 -3.28 4.69
C PHE A 178 18.28 -4.37 5.76
N LEU A 179 17.54 -5.47 5.66
CA LEU A 179 17.57 -6.54 6.67
C LEU A 179 18.90 -7.30 6.69
N LEU A 180 19.59 -7.39 5.55
CA LEU A 180 20.91 -8.01 5.43
C LEU A 180 22.04 -7.05 5.80
N ASP A 181 21.91 -5.78 5.41
CA ASP A 181 22.95 -4.77 5.63
C ASP A 181 22.97 -4.26 7.08
N HIS A 182 21.80 -4.25 7.74
CA HIS A 182 21.62 -3.71 9.09
C HIS A 182 20.80 -4.64 10.01
N PRO A 183 21.19 -5.92 10.18
CA PRO A 183 20.41 -6.93 10.92
C PRO A 183 20.25 -6.59 12.41
N ASP A 184 21.19 -5.82 12.98
CA ASP A 184 21.20 -5.41 14.38
C ASP A 184 20.47 -4.09 14.66
N SER A 185 19.91 -3.45 13.63
CA SER A 185 19.14 -2.23 13.82
C SER A 185 17.84 -2.51 14.59
N PRO A 186 17.33 -1.55 15.39
CA PRO A 186 16.02 -1.69 16.03
C PRO A 186 14.89 -1.97 15.02
N ALA A 187 14.94 -1.37 13.83
CA ALA A 187 13.95 -1.60 12.78
C ALA A 187 14.01 -3.01 12.22
N ALA A 188 15.20 -3.55 11.93
CA ALA A 188 15.33 -4.91 11.40
C ALA A 188 14.78 -5.95 12.38
N ARG A 189 15.06 -5.79 13.67
CA ARG A 189 14.49 -6.65 14.72
C ARG A 189 12.97 -6.55 14.77
N ALA A 190 12.41 -5.34 14.76
CA ALA A 190 10.97 -5.14 14.77
C ALA A 190 10.26 -5.74 13.54
N TYR A 191 10.87 -5.67 12.36
CA TYR A 191 10.34 -6.32 11.15
C TYR A 191 10.38 -7.85 11.25
N LEU A 192 11.49 -8.43 11.74
CA LEU A 192 11.63 -9.87 11.92
C LEU A 192 10.66 -10.41 12.98
N ASP A 193 10.49 -9.69 14.09
CA ASP A 193 9.53 -10.03 15.13
C ASP A 193 8.10 -10.05 14.57
N LEU A 194 7.72 -9.03 13.78
CA LEU A 194 6.42 -8.98 13.10
C LEU A 194 6.23 -10.14 12.09
N ALA A 195 7.28 -10.49 11.33
CA ALA A 195 7.22 -11.58 10.38
C ALA A 195 7.10 -12.97 11.03
N GLN A 196 7.57 -13.11 12.28
CA GLN A 196 7.55 -14.37 13.03
C GLN A 196 6.32 -14.52 13.94
N SER A 197 5.59 -13.44 14.21
CA SER A 197 4.35 -13.52 14.97
C SER A 197 3.28 -14.34 14.23
N GLN A 198 2.61 -15.22 14.98
CA GLN A 198 1.45 -15.96 14.48
C GLN A 198 0.20 -15.10 14.69
N PHE A 199 -0.55 -14.86 13.62
CA PHE A 199 -1.83 -14.13 13.61
C PHE A 199 -2.96 -15.04 13.16
#